data_AF-A0A484MD52-F1
#
_entry.id   AF-A0A484MD52-F1
#
_cell.length_a   1.000
_cell.length_b   1.000
_cell.length_c   1.000
_cell.angle_alpha   90.00
_cell.angle_beta   90.00
_cell.angle_gamma   90.00
#
_symmetry.space_group_name_H-M   'P 1'
#
loop_
_entity.id
_entity.type
_entity.pdbx_description
1 polymer ?
#
loop_
_entity_poly.entity_id
_entity_poly.type
_entity_poly.pdbx_seq_one_letter_code
_entity_poly.pdbx_strand_id
1 'polypeptide(L)'
;MFDTTFDTVVSQKEEDHDDDEGYIRVLLDRETAINGGFQKLELSQEKWIQEARSNAIHYIIKTGAVFGFGMQTVYLSITYLDRFLSRRTIVGEKWWAMKVVGIACVSIAAKMEESNNKIPSLTEYPMEEPFIFQSSLIQRMELLVLNTLDWKLHFTTPFDFTPYFLSYFTPTPSHPKIICSTTTTVDIIIFNALTDAKLMRHRAPVLAAAATLLALDGLLVKEDLEVKINALPSG
;
A
#
# COMPACT_ATOMS: atom_id res chain seq x y z
N MET A 1 -36.50 -36.15 10.02
CA MET A 1 -35.59 -36.30 8.87
C MET A 1 -35.02 -34.91 8.66
N PHE A 2 -33.83 -34.67 9.21
CA PHE A 2 -33.20 -33.35 9.26
C PHE A 2 -32.73 -32.94 7.87
N ASP A 3 -32.83 -31.64 7.62
CA ASP A 3 -32.66 -30.98 6.33
C ASP A 3 -31.18 -30.97 5.92
N THR A 4 -30.77 -31.97 5.15
CA THR A 4 -29.40 -32.17 4.65
C THR A 4 -28.86 -30.95 3.91
N THR A 5 -29.74 -30.09 3.39
CA THR A 5 -29.39 -28.85 2.69
C THR A 5 -28.89 -27.76 3.64
N PHE A 6 -29.42 -27.69 4.87
CA PHE A 6 -28.99 -26.72 5.89
C PHE A 6 -27.62 -27.08 6.46
N ASP A 7 -27.38 -28.36 6.75
CA ASP A 7 -26.09 -28.85 7.26
C ASP A 7 -24.97 -28.73 6.22
N THR A 8 -25.30 -28.80 4.92
CA THR A 8 -24.32 -28.60 3.84
C THR A 8 -23.91 -27.13 3.71
N VAL A 9 -24.86 -26.20 3.84
CA VAL A 9 -24.58 -24.76 3.82
C VAL A 9 -23.81 -24.31 5.06
N VAL A 10 -24.12 -24.87 6.24
CA VAL A 10 -23.36 -24.60 7.47
C VAL A 10 -21.95 -25.19 7.39
N SER A 11 -21.79 -26.41 6.88
CA SER A 11 -20.45 -27.03 6.71
C SER A 11 -19.59 -26.29 5.68
N GLN A 12 -20.16 -25.83 4.55
CA GLN A 12 -19.44 -25.01 3.57
C GLN A 12 -19.06 -23.63 4.13
N LYS A 13 -19.88 -23.07 5.02
CA LYS A 13 -19.64 -21.76 5.65
C LYS A 13 -18.60 -21.82 6.78
N GLU A 14 -18.47 -22.98 7.44
CA GLU A 14 -17.41 -23.26 8.41
C GLU A 14 -16.07 -23.53 7.71
N GLU A 15 -16.07 -24.22 6.56
CA GLU A 15 -14.85 -24.45 5.76
C GLU A 15 -14.28 -23.16 5.12
N ASP A 16 -15.12 -22.28 4.56
CA ASP A 16 -14.67 -21.00 3.98
C ASP A 16 -14.12 -20.03 5.03
N HIS A 17 -14.66 -20.05 6.26
CA HIS A 17 -14.21 -19.17 7.35
C HIS A 17 -12.88 -19.63 7.98
N ASP A 18 -12.63 -20.94 8.05
CA ASP A 18 -11.36 -21.50 8.56
C ASP A 18 -10.17 -21.22 7.60
N ASP A 19 -10.41 -21.17 6.28
CA ASP A 19 -9.38 -20.81 5.29
C ASP A 19 -9.00 -19.33 5.37
N ASP A 20 -9.98 -18.44 5.53
CA ASP A 20 -9.76 -17.00 5.71
C ASP A 20 -8.97 -16.68 7.01
N GLU A 21 -9.25 -17.39 8.11
CA GLU A 21 -8.53 -17.22 9.38
C GLU A 21 -7.10 -17.79 9.33
N GLY A 22 -6.89 -18.88 8.59
CA GLY A 22 -5.56 -19.39 8.26
C GLY A 22 -4.74 -18.39 7.42
N TYR A 23 -5.37 -17.83 6.39
CA TYR A 23 -4.76 -16.86 5.48
C TYR A 23 -4.33 -15.57 6.19
N ILE A 24 -5.21 -14.95 6.98
CA ILE A 24 -4.88 -13.73 7.74
C ILE A 24 -3.72 -13.97 8.70
N ARG A 25 -3.66 -15.15 9.33
CA ARG A 25 -2.58 -15.51 10.25
C ARG A 25 -1.22 -15.58 9.54
N VAL A 26 -1.17 -16.15 8.34
CA VAL A 26 0.04 -16.15 7.51
C VAL A 26 0.47 -14.73 7.17
N LEU A 27 -0.46 -13.84 6.81
CA LEU A 27 -0.15 -12.43 6.54
C LEU A 27 0.37 -11.68 7.78
N LEU A 28 -0.21 -11.93 8.95
CA LEU A 28 0.22 -11.34 10.23
C LEU A 28 1.60 -11.87 10.66
N ASP A 29 1.86 -13.16 10.50
CA ASP A 29 3.17 -13.75 10.78
C ASP A 29 4.23 -13.17 9.86
N ARG A 30 3.90 -12.98 8.58
CA ARG A 30 4.77 -12.31 7.61
C ARG A 30 5.03 -10.84 7.95
N GLU A 31 4.00 -10.13 8.40
CA GLU A 31 4.10 -8.74 8.86
C GLU A 31 4.77 -8.59 10.23
N THR A 32 5.07 -9.68 10.94
CA THR A 32 5.81 -9.64 12.22
C THR A 32 7.21 -10.25 12.11
N ALA A 33 7.44 -11.12 11.13
CA ALA A 33 8.74 -11.72 10.88
C ALA A 33 9.82 -10.63 10.70
N ILE A 34 10.89 -10.77 11.48
CA ILE A 34 12.07 -9.89 11.44
C ILE A 34 12.61 -9.93 10.01
N ASN A 35 12.57 -8.77 9.34
CA ASN A 35 12.83 -8.49 7.91
C ASN A 35 11.61 -8.33 6.99
N GLY A 36 10.40 -8.37 7.52
CA GLY A 36 9.15 -7.98 6.84
C GLY A 36 8.25 -7.11 7.71
N GLY A 37 8.42 -7.13 9.03
CA GLY A 37 7.53 -6.41 9.92
C GLY A 37 7.82 -4.94 10.16
N PHE A 38 6.89 -4.30 10.88
CA PHE A 38 7.03 -2.98 11.49
C PHE A 38 8.19 -3.00 12.51
N GLN A 39 9.42 -3.23 12.02
CA GLN A 39 10.61 -2.81 12.74
C GLN A 39 10.39 -1.33 12.94
N LYS A 40 10.24 -0.91 14.21
CA LYS A 40 10.07 0.49 14.59
C LYS A 40 10.98 1.30 13.67
N LEU A 41 10.36 2.00 12.72
CA LEU A 41 11.11 2.72 11.71
C LEU A 41 11.75 3.89 12.45
N GLU A 42 12.96 3.66 12.96
CA GLU A 42 13.76 4.67 13.61
C GLU A 42 14.37 5.54 12.52
N LEU A 43 13.49 6.30 11.86
CA LEU A 43 13.90 7.37 10.96
C LEU A 43 14.59 8.44 11.78
N SER A 44 15.73 8.91 11.27
CA SER A 44 16.46 10.01 11.90
C SER A 44 15.54 11.21 12.09
N GLN A 45 15.59 11.81 13.29
CA GLN A 45 14.82 13.00 13.63
C GLN A 45 15.48 14.29 13.13
N GLU A 46 16.59 14.19 12.40
CA GLU A 46 17.20 15.33 11.73
C GLU A 46 16.21 15.97 10.76
N LYS A 47 16.00 17.29 10.90
CA LYS A 47 15.00 18.05 10.15
C LYS A 47 15.18 17.90 8.63
N TRP A 48 16.42 17.96 8.14
CA TRP A 48 16.70 17.84 6.72
C TRP A 48 16.38 16.43 6.19
N ILE A 49 16.51 15.36 6.99
CA ILE A 49 16.14 13.99 6.60
C ILE A 49 14.62 13.89 6.45
N GLN A 50 13.86 14.47 7.38
CA GLN A 50 12.40 14.49 7.30
C GLN A 50 11.91 15.26 6.05
N GLU A 51 12.54 16.39 5.75
CA GLU A 51 12.22 17.19 4.56
C GLU A 51 12.62 16.48 3.26
N ALA A 52 13.83 15.90 3.21
CA ALA A 52 14.28 15.15 2.04
C ALA A 52 13.43 13.89 1.80
N ARG A 53 13.00 13.21 2.87
CA ARG A 53 12.03 12.11 2.79
C ARG A 53 10.69 12.59 2.23
N SER A 54 10.16 13.69 2.74
CA SER A 54 8.90 14.28 2.23
C SER A 54 9.00 14.60 0.74
N ASN A 55 10.10 15.20 0.29
CA ASN A 55 10.34 15.51 -1.11
C ASN A 55 10.45 14.24 -1.97
N ALA A 56 11.12 13.19 -1.47
CA ALA A 56 11.21 11.91 -2.14
C ALA A 56 9.84 11.21 -2.25
N ILE A 57 9.00 11.27 -1.22
CA ILE A 57 7.63 10.71 -1.25
C ILE A 57 6.77 11.46 -2.27
N HIS A 58 6.82 12.79 -2.28
CA HIS A 58 6.11 13.58 -3.27
C HIS A 58 6.55 13.23 -4.70
N TYR A 59 7.86 13.05 -4.91
CA TYR A 59 8.40 12.56 -6.17
C TYR A 59 7.85 11.18 -6.54
N ILE A 60 7.86 10.23 -5.61
CA ILE A 60 7.35 8.86 -5.81
C ILE A 60 5.89 8.88 -6.25
N ILE A 61 5.03 9.64 -5.54
CA ILE A 61 3.61 9.77 -5.86
C ILE A 61 3.40 10.39 -7.24
N LYS A 62 4.10 11.50 -7.53
CA LYS A 62 4.02 12.18 -8.83
C LYS A 62 4.46 11.26 -9.97
N THR A 63 5.59 10.57 -9.83
CA THR A 63 6.12 9.66 -10.84
C THR A 63 5.21 8.45 -11.04
N GLY A 64 4.65 7.90 -9.97
CA GLY A 64 3.64 6.84 -10.05
C GLY A 64 2.42 7.28 -10.88
N ALA A 65 1.94 8.50 -10.69
CA ALA A 65 0.85 9.07 -11.49
C ALA A 65 1.25 9.29 -12.97
N VAL A 66 2.47 9.77 -13.23
CA VAL A 66 2.98 9.99 -14.60
C VAL A 66 3.07 8.68 -15.39
N PHE A 67 3.52 7.60 -14.77
CA PHE A 67 3.63 6.30 -15.42
C PHE A 67 2.37 5.43 -15.33
N GLY A 68 1.36 5.85 -14.56
CA GLY A 68 0.13 5.08 -14.35
C GLY A 68 0.35 3.79 -13.55
N PHE A 69 1.26 3.81 -12.57
CA PHE A 69 1.51 2.68 -11.68
C PHE A 69 0.36 2.45 -10.71
N GLY A 70 0.22 1.20 -10.27
CA GLY A 70 -0.72 0.81 -9.23
C GLY A 70 -0.36 1.41 -7.87
N MET A 71 -1.38 1.54 -7.00
CA MET A 71 -1.19 2.06 -5.63
C MET A 71 -0.22 1.21 -4.82
N GLN A 72 -0.23 -0.12 -5.03
CA GLN A 72 0.71 -1.07 -4.45
C GLN A 72 2.17 -0.72 -4.79
N THR A 73 2.46 -0.44 -6.07
CA THR A 73 3.79 -0.06 -6.56
C THR A 73 4.30 1.21 -5.88
N VAL A 74 3.45 2.22 -5.75
CA VAL A 74 3.78 3.49 -5.06
C VAL A 74 4.02 3.24 -3.57
N TYR A 75 3.17 2.46 -2.92
CA TYR A 75 3.29 2.10 -1.51
C TYR A 75 4.60 1.37 -1.22
N LEU A 76 4.95 0.37 -2.04
CA LEU A 76 6.20 -0.37 -1.91
C LEU A 76 7.42 0.51 -2.15
N SER A 77 7.35 1.45 -3.10
CA SER A 77 8.41 2.43 -3.33
C SER A 77 8.72 3.25 -2.06
N ILE A 78 7.68 3.72 -1.37
CA ILE A 78 7.82 4.45 -0.10
C ILE A 78 8.35 3.52 1.00
N THR A 79 7.85 2.28 1.06
CA THR A 79 8.32 1.27 2.02
C THR A 79 9.81 0.96 1.85
N TYR A 80 10.29 0.84 0.61
CA TYR A 80 11.71 0.63 0.32
C TYR A 80 12.56 1.83 0.75
N LEU A 81 12.11 3.05 0.44
CA LEU A 81 12.78 4.28 0.87
C LEU A 81 12.91 4.33 2.39
N ASP A 82 11.80 4.13 3.09
CA ASP A 82 11.72 4.22 4.54
C ASP A 82 12.59 3.17 5.24
N ARG A 83 12.58 1.93 4.75
CA ARG A 83 13.46 0.86 5.27
C ARG A 83 14.93 1.06 4.91
N PHE A 84 15.21 1.66 3.76
CA PHE A 84 16.57 2.06 3.41
C PHE A 84 17.09 3.08 4.43
N LEU A 85 16.31 4.11 4.74
CA LEU A 85 16.68 5.17 5.70
C LEU A 85 16.77 4.69 7.14
N SER A 86 16.03 3.67 7.54
CA SER A 86 16.16 3.09 8.88
C SER A 86 17.43 2.25 9.06
N ARG A 87 17.99 1.72 7.97
CA ARG A 87 19.21 0.89 7.98
C ARG A 87 20.48 1.65 7.58
N ARG A 88 20.35 2.79 6.90
CA ARG A 88 21.46 3.60 6.40
C ARG A 88 21.35 5.02 6.90
N THR A 89 22.36 5.47 7.64
CA THR A 89 22.54 6.89 7.94
C THR A 89 23.19 7.59 6.76
N ILE A 90 22.53 8.62 6.23
CA ILE A 90 23.14 9.49 5.22
C ILE A 90 23.83 10.62 5.96
N VAL A 91 25.16 10.64 5.90
CA VAL A 91 25.96 11.66 6.59
C VAL A 91 26.03 12.93 5.74
N GLY A 92 25.59 14.05 6.33
CA GLY A 92 25.53 15.37 5.71
C GLY A 92 24.29 15.57 4.84
N GLU A 93 23.97 16.83 4.54
CA GLU A 93 22.79 17.24 3.77
C GLU A 93 22.91 16.90 2.27
N LYS A 94 22.87 15.62 1.94
CA LYS A 94 23.00 15.10 0.56
C LYS A 94 21.64 14.95 -0.09
N TRP A 95 20.98 16.08 -0.36
CA TRP A 95 19.67 16.14 -1.03
C TRP A 95 19.62 15.35 -2.34
N TRP A 96 20.69 15.41 -3.14
CA TRP A 96 20.82 14.64 -4.38
C TRP A 96 20.78 13.13 -4.14
N ALA A 97 21.38 12.65 -3.04
CA ALA A 97 21.44 11.23 -2.70
C ALA A 97 20.04 10.71 -2.37
N MET A 98 19.27 11.48 -1.59
CA MET A 98 17.87 11.18 -1.27
C MET A 98 17.00 11.07 -2.53
N LYS A 99 17.17 11.99 -3.48
CA LYS A 99 16.43 11.97 -4.74
C LYS A 99 16.74 10.72 -5.56
N VAL A 100 18.02 10.37 -5.73
CA VAL A 100 18.38 9.17 -6.51
C VAL A 100 18.00 7.86 -5.80
N VAL A 101 18.00 7.82 -4.46
CA VAL A 101 17.42 6.69 -3.68
C VAL A 101 15.92 6.57 -3.99
N GLY A 102 15.17 7.68 -3.97
CA GLY A 102 13.75 7.68 -4.30
C GLY A 102 13.49 7.13 -5.71
N ILE A 103 14.24 7.58 -6.71
CA ILE A 103 14.16 7.08 -8.10
C ILE A 103 14.43 5.56 -8.14
N ALA A 104 15.48 5.09 -7.47
CA ALA A 104 15.82 3.68 -7.41
C ALA A 104 14.70 2.85 -6.75
N CYS A 105 14.08 3.37 -5.68
CA CYS A 105 12.96 2.69 -5.02
C CYS A 105 11.75 2.54 -5.94
N VAL A 106 11.41 3.58 -6.72
CA VAL A 106 10.35 3.50 -7.74
C VAL A 106 10.68 2.45 -8.79
N SER A 107 11.93 2.43 -9.27
CA SER A 107 12.31 1.47 -10.31
C SER A 107 12.29 0.03 -9.83
N ILE A 108 12.75 -0.23 -8.61
CA ILE A 108 12.65 -1.55 -8.00
C ILE A 108 11.18 -1.96 -7.85
N ALA A 109 10.32 -1.08 -7.31
CA ALA A 109 8.91 -1.40 -7.12
C ALA A 109 8.19 -1.69 -8.44
N ALA A 110 8.43 -0.87 -9.46
CA ALA A 110 7.87 -1.10 -10.79
C ALA A 110 8.29 -2.47 -11.36
N LYS A 111 9.54 -2.88 -11.15
CA LYS A 111 10.03 -4.21 -11.59
C LYS A 111 9.43 -5.39 -10.80
N MET A 112 8.93 -5.15 -9.59
CA MET A 112 8.32 -6.18 -8.75
C MET A 112 6.81 -6.34 -9.02
N GLU A 113 6.11 -5.23 -9.25
CA GLU A 113 4.64 -5.21 -9.26
C GLU A 113 4.02 -4.95 -10.64
N GLU A 114 4.71 -4.24 -11.54
CA GLU A 114 4.14 -3.87 -12.84
C GLU A 114 4.48 -4.89 -13.93
N SER A 115 3.56 -5.01 -14.89
CA SER A 115 3.80 -5.81 -16.10
C SER A 115 5.01 -5.28 -16.88
N ASN A 116 5.78 -6.19 -17.50
CA ASN A 116 7.00 -5.84 -18.24
C ASN A 116 6.85 -4.73 -19.29
N ASN A 117 5.66 -4.57 -19.88
CA ASN A 117 5.37 -3.52 -20.87
C ASN A 117 5.14 -2.13 -20.25
N LYS A 118 4.92 -2.04 -18.94
CA LYS A 118 4.72 -0.79 -18.19
C LYS A 118 5.98 -0.31 -17.48
N ILE A 119 7.03 -1.14 -17.38
CA ILE A 119 8.26 -0.79 -16.68
C ILE A 119 9.05 0.21 -17.56
N PRO A 120 9.20 1.47 -17.14
CA PRO A 120 9.95 2.47 -17.91
C PRO A 120 11.45 2.22 -17.83
N SER A 121 12.16 2.59 -18.89
CA SER A 121 13.62 2.68 -18.87
C SER A 121 14.08 3.69 -17.83
N LEU A 122 15.26 3.48 -17.25
CA LEU A 122 15.87 4.39 -16.29
C LEU A 122 16.14 5.80 -16.85
N THR A 123 16.17 5.95 -18.17
CA THR A 123 16.28 7.25 -18.85
C THR A 123 14.98 8.04 -18.89
N GLU A 124 13.84 7.39 -18.67
CA GLU A 124 12.50 7.99 -18.78
C GLU A 124 12.00 8.56 -17.44
N TYR A 125 12.68 8.25 -16.33
CA TYR A 125 12.32 8.75 -15.00
C TYR A 125 12.37 10.27 -14.99
N PRO A 126 11.29 10.96 -14.59
CA PRO A 126 11.28 12.42 -14.50
C PRO A 126 12.39 12.88 -13.56
N MET A 127 13.21 13.82 -14.01
CA MET A 127 14.25 14.45 -13.21
C MET A 127 14.16 15.95 -13.39
N GLU A 128 14.11 16.65 -12.25
CA GLU A 128 14.08 18.11 -12.22
C GLU A 128 15.47 18.66 -11.86
N GLU A 129 15.86 19.78 -12.47
CA GLU A 129 17.04 20.56 -12.08
C GLU A 129 16.99 20.90 -10.57
N PRO A 130 18.15 20.96 -9.87
CA PRO A 130 19.52 20.91 -10.38
C PRO A 130 20.11 19.49 -10.49
N PHE A 131 19.28 18.44 -10.38
CA PHE A 131 19.75 17.07 -10.22
C PHE A 131 19.29 16.17 -11.36
N ILE A 132 20.17 16.01 -12.34
CA ILE A 132 20.04 15.05 -13.44
C ILE A 132 21.03 13.90 -13.21
N PHE A 133 20.53 12.67 -13.24
CA PHE A 133 21.33 11.48 -12.97
C PHE A 133 21.45 10.61 -14.22
N GLN A 134 22.64 10.05 -14.43
CA GLN A 134 22.82 9.02 -15.44
C GLN A 134 22.15 7.71 -14.98
N SER A 135 21.59 6.95 -15.92
CA SER A 135 20.98 5.65 -15.62
C SER A 135 21.92 4.68 -14.90
N SER A 136 23.23 4.75 -15.17
CA SER A 136 24.25 3.95 -14.48
C SER A 136 24.34 4.25 -12.99
N LEU A 137 24.13 5.50 -12.58
CA LEU A 137 24.06 5.88 -11.17
C LEU A 137 22.79 5.33 -10.53
N ILE A 138 21.66 5.41 -11.24
CA ILE A 138 20.38 4.85 -10.75
C ILE A 138 20.53 3.34 -10.54
N GLN A 139 21.10 2.60 -11.49
CA GLN A 139 21.35 1.15 -11.35
C GLN A 139 22.21 0.81 -10.13
N ARG A 140 23.27 1.59 -9.86
CA ARG A 140 24.08 1.40 -8.65
C ARG A 140 23.27 1.63 -7.39
N MET A 141 22.38 2.63 -7.41
CA MET A 141 21.48 2.90 -6.29
C MET A 141 20.41 1.81 -6.13
N GLU A 142 19.92 1.22 -7.21
CA GLU A 142 19.03 0.05 -7.13
C GLU A 142 19.73 -1.09 -6.39
N LEU A 143 20.94 -1.45 -6.81
CA LEU A 143 21.73 -2.49 -6.14
C LEU A 143 22.02 -2.17 -4.67
N LEU A 144 22.29 -0.90 -4.35
CA LEU A 144 22.50 -0.47 -2.98
C LEU A 144 21.25 -0.62 -2.12
N VAL A 145 20.07 -0.26 -2.65
CA VAL A 145 18.78 -0.44 -1.98
C VAL A 145 18.51 -1.94 -1.78
N LEU A 146 18.60 -2.74 -2.85
CA LEU A 146 18.41 -4.20 -2.80
C LEU A 146 19.28 -4.87 -1.73
N ASN A 147 20.58 -4.57 -1.73
CA ASN A 147 21.51 -5.12 -0.74
C ASN A 147 21.21 -4.62 0.68
N THR A 148 20.76 -3.38 0.85
CA THR A 148 20.39 -2.85 2.17
C THR A 148 19.13 -3.52 2.72
N LEU A 149 18.22 -3.93 1.83
CA LEU A 149 17.00 -4.67 2.18
C LEU A 149 17.20 -6.19 2.19
N ASP A 150 18.43 -6.69 2.06
CA ASP A 150 18.75 -8.13 1.96
C ASP A 150 17.96 -8.83 0.86
N TRP A 151 17.61 -8.12 -0.22
CA TRP A 151 16.75 -8.58 -1.32
C TRP A 151 15.34 -9.00 -0.90
N LYS A 152 14.92 -8.66 0.33
CA LYS A 152 13.59 -8.93 0.85
C LYS A 152 12.67 -7.78 0.47
N LEU A 153 12.04 -7.93 -0.69
CA LEU A 153 11.17 -6.89 -1.29
C LEU A 153 9.69 -7.14 -1.05
N HIS A 154 9.31 -8.37 -0.72
CA HIS A 154 7.92 -8.73 -0.55
C HIS A 154 7.44 -8.41 0.87
N PHE A 155 7.19 -7.12 1.09
CA PHE A 155 6.59 -6.60 2.31
C PHE A 155 5.08 -6.76 2.27
N THR A 156 4.49 -7.16 3.39
CA THR A 156 3.04 -7.13 3.54
C THR A 156 2.57 -5.67 3.55
N THR A 157 1.65 -5.33 2.65
CA THR A 157 1.05 -3.99 2.53
C THR A 157 -0.37 -4.01 3.10
N PRO A 158 -0.96 -2.84 3.42
CA PRO A 158 -2.37 -2.78 3.83
C PRO A 158 -3.31 -3.39 2.77
N PHE A 159 -2.96 -3.30 1.49
CA PHE A 159 -3.74 -3.84 0.38
C PHE A 159 -3.89 -5.37 0.46
N ASP A 160 -2.87 -6.09 0.97
CA ASP A 160 -2.91 -7.55 1.14
C ASP A 160 -4.00 -8.00 2.14
N PHE A 161 -4.32 -7.13 3.09
CA PHE A 161 -5.31 -7.38 4.14
C PHE A 161 -6.73 -6.94 3.74
N THR A 162 -6.87 -6.12 2.70
CA THR A 162 -8.17 -5.57 2.25
C THR A 162 -9.22 -6.65 1.97
N PRO A 163 -8.91 -7.77 1.26
CA PRO A 163 -9.90 -8.80 0.98
C PRO A 163 -10.50 -9.42 2.26
N TYR A 164 -9.64 -9.73 3.24
CA TYR A 164 -10.05 -10.28 4.53
C TYR A 164 -10.92 -9.30 5.31
N PHE A 165 -10.51 -8.03 5.44
CA PHE A 165 -11.31 -7.08 6.21
C PHE A 165 -12.65 -6.75 5.53
N LEU A 166 -12.70 -6.78 4.20
CA LEU A 166 -13.96 -6.66 3.47
C LEU A 166 -14.87 -7.85 3.76
N SER A 167 -14.40 -9.09 3.63
CA SER A 167 -15.22 -10.28 3.92
C SER A 167 -15.69 -10.28 5.38
N TYR A 168 -14.80 -9.94 6.30
CA TYR A 168 -15.08 -9.90 7.74
C TYR A 168 -16.11 -8.83 8.13
N PHE A 169 -16.02 -7.62 7.58
CA PHE A 169 -16.95 -6.52 7.92
C PHE A 169 -18.23 -6.50 7.06
N THR A 170 -18.27 -7.22 5.93
CA THR A 170 -19.49 -7.39 5.13
C THR A 170 -19.92 -8.86 5.06
N PRO A 171 -20.50 -9.42 6.14
CA PRO A 171 -20.87 -10.83 6.22
C PRO A 171 -22.09 -11.21 5.35
N THR A 172 -22.78 -10.25 4.73
CA THR A 172 -23.89 -10.50 3.80
C THR A 172 -23.38 -10.51 2.35
N PRO A 173 -23.91 -11.39 1.48
CA PRO A 173 -23.53 -11.42 0.07
C PRO A 173 -23.94 -10.11 -0.61
N SER A 174 -22.99 -9.18 -0.68
CA SER A 174 -23.13 -7.91 -1.39
C SER A 174 -22.94 -8.13 -2.89
N HIS A 175 -23.64 -7.34 -3.71
CA HIS A 175 -23.46 -7.41 -5.17
C HIS A 175 -21.98 -7.20 -5.55
N PRO A 176 -21.44 -7.93 -6.54
CA PRO A 176 -20.03 -7.83 -6.93
C PRO A 176 -19.57 -6.39 -7.26
N LYS A 177 -20.48 -5.57 -7.79
CA LYS A 177 -20.23 -4.15 -8.06
C LYS A 177 -19.98 -3.33 -6.80
N ILE A 178 -20.71 -3.61 -5.72
CA ILE A 178 -20.56 -2.94 -4.41
C ILE A 178 -19.23 -3.33 -3.79
N ILE A 179 -18.88 -4.62 -3.81
CA ILE A 179 -17.60 -5.10 -3.31
C ILE A 179 -16.45 -4.41 -4.08
N CYS A 180 -16.49 -4.41 -5.41
CA CYS A 180 -15.50 -3.75 -6.26
C CYS A 180 -15.36 -2.24 -5.98
N SER A 181 -16.49 -1.53 -5.84
CA SER A 181 -16.45 -0.11 -5.49
C SER A 181 -15.88 0.12 -4.09
N THR A 182 -16.22 -0.73 -3.13
CA THR A 182 -15.71 -0.64 -1.75
C THR A 182 -14.21 -0.89 -1.72
N THR A 183 -13.71 -1.94 -2.38
CA THR A 183 -12.28 -2.21 -2.52
C THR A 183 -11.55 -1.00 -3.10
N THR A 184 -12.08 -0.41 -4.17
CA THR A 184 -11.49 0.79 -4.78
C THR A 184 -11.42 1.96 -3.79
N THR A 185 -12.48 2.19 -3.00
CA THR A 185 -12.50 3.22 -1.97
C THR A 185 -11.49 2.94 -0.85
N VAL A 186 -11.38 1.68 -0.40
CA VAL A 186 -10.38 1.26 0.60
C VAL A 186 -8.97 1.55 0.08
N ASP A 187 -8.67 1.17 -1.16
CA ASP A 187 -7.36 1.40 -1.76
C ASP A 187 -7.03 2.91 -1.84
N ILE A 188 -8.01 3.74 -2.21
CA ILE A 188 -7.86 5.20 -2.23
C ILE A 188 -7.59 5.75 -0.82
N ILE A 189 -8.29 5.26 0.21
CA ILE A 189 -8.08 5.69 1.59
C ILE A 189 -6.67 5.31 2.07
N ILE A 190 -6.24 4.07 1.81
CA ILE A 190 -4.88 3.60 2.10
C ILE A 190 -3.85 4.46 1.36
N PHE A 191 -4.08 4.75 0.09
CA PHE A 191 -3.19 5.57 -0.72
C PHE A 191 -3.09 7.01 -0.20
N ASN A 192 -4.20 7.62 0.18
CA ASN A 192 -4.21 8.97 0.76
C ASN A 192 -3.46 9.02 2.10
N ALA A 193 -3.50 7.93 2.88
CA ALA A 193 -2.72 7.81 4.11
C ALA A 193 -1.20 7.87 3.87
N LEU A 194 -0.70 7.59 2.66
CA LEU A 194 0.72 7.74 2.29
C LEU A 194 1.23 9.17 2.42
N THR A 195 0.33 10.15 2.25
CA THR A 195 0.67 11.58 2.33
C THR A 195 0.81 12.06 3.77
N ASP A 196 0.27 11.32 4.75
CA ASP A 196 0.38 11.63 6.16
C ASP A 196 1.47 10.76 6.82
N ALA A 197 2.57 11.42 7.20
CA ALA A 197 3.70 10.78 7.87
C ALA A 197 3.33 10.11 9.21
N LYS A 198 2.22 10.49 9.85
CA LYS A 198 1.70 9.82 11.06
C LYS A 198 0.98 8.54 10.71
N LEU A 199 0.17 8.55 9.64
CA LEU A 199 -0.60 7.37 9.24
C LEU A 199 0.32 6.25 8.75
N MET A 200 1.40 6.59 8.06
CA MET A 200 2.45 5.64 7.66
C MET A 200 3.20 4.97 8.82
N ARG A 201 3.01 5.42 10.07
CA ARG A 201 3.58 4.77 11.27
C ARG A 201 2.66 3.71 11.87
N HIS A 202 1.48 3.49 11.31
CA HIS A 202 0.62 2.40 11.74
C HIS A 202 0.96 1.11 10.99
N ARG A 203 0.67 -0.01 11.62
CA ARG A 203 0.82 -1.35 11.05
C ARG A 203 -0.10 -1.53 9.85
N ALA A 204 0.34 -2.32 8.87
CA ALA A 204 -0.43 -2.62 7.67
C ALA A 204 -1.85 -3.14 7.95
N PRO A 205 -2.08 -4.13 8.83
CA PRO A 205 -3.43 -4.59 9.14
C PRO A 205 -4.30 -3.52 9.81
N VAL A 206 -3.70 -2.63 10.60
CA VAL A 206 -4.44 -1.54 11.27
C VAL A 206 -4.92 -0.51 10.25
N LEU A 207 -4.06 -0.14 9.30
CA LEU A 207 -4.43 0.77 8.21
C LEU A 207 -5.51 0.15 7.32
N ALA A 208 -5.37 -1.14 6.98
CA ALA A 208 -6.34 -1.85 6.17
C ALA A 208 -7.71 -1.89 6.86
N ALA A 209 -7.77 -2.35 8.11
CA ALA A 209 -9.02 -2.41 8.88
C ALA A 209 -9.69 -1.04 9.01
N ALA A 210 -8.91 0.00 9.34
CA ALA A 210 -9.43 1.36 9.47
C ALA A 210 -9.96 1.90 8.15
N ALA A 211 -9.24 1.67 7.05
CA ALA A 211 -9.67 2.08 5.72
C ALA A 211 -10.94 1.34 5.27
N THR A 212 -11.05 0.04 5.55
CA THR A 212 -12.25 -0.75 5.29
C THR A 212 -13.45 -0.22 6.07
N LEU A 213 -13.31 0.01 7.37
CA LEU A 213 -14.39 0.57 8.19
C LEU A 213 -14.83 1.95 7.68
N LEU A 214 -13.88 2.82 7.32
CA LEU A 214 -14.19 4.15 6.80
C LEU A 214 -14.90 4.10 5.44
N ALA A 215 -14.48 3.18 4.55
CA ALA A 215 -15.14 2.98 3.27
C ALA A 215 -16.59 2.49 3.44
N LEU A 216 -16.82 1.56 4.37
CA LEU A 216 -18.15 1.02 4.66
C LEU A 216 -19.06 2.07 5.29
N ASP A 217 -18.57 2.86 6.25
CA ASP A 217 -19.35 3.96 6.85
C ASP A 217 -19.79 4.98 5.80
N GLY A 218 -18.88 5.36 4.88
CA GLY A 218 -19.21 6.25 3.77
C GLY A 218 -20.27 5.70 2.82
N LEU A 219 -20.29 4.38 2.60
CA LEU A 219 -21.32 3.71 1.79
C LEU A 219 -22.67 3.69 2.50
N LEU A 220 -22.71 3.37 3.80
CA LEU A 220 -23.92 3.39 4.60
C LEU A 220 -24.57 4.79 4.58
N VAL A 221 -23.77 5.84 4.75
CA VAL A 221 -24.25 7.23 4.65
C VAL A 221 -24.82 7.53 3.27
N LYS A 222 -24.20 7.04 2.20
CA LYS A 222 -24.68 7.26 0.84
C LYS A 222 -26.03 6.58 0.59
N GLU A 223 -26.19 5.33 1.01
CA GLU A 223 -27.45 4.58 0.90
C GLU A 223 -28.58 5.30 1.65
N ASP A 224 -28.31 5.76 2.89
CA ASP A 224 -29.26 6.53 3.68
C ASP A 224 -29.70 7.84 2.98
N LEU A 225 -28.78 8.51 2.29
CA LEU A 225 -29.09 9.72 1.53
C LEU A 225 -29.93 9.42 0.29
N GLU A 226 -29.61 8.36 -0.45
CA GLU A 226 -30.38 7.95 -1.64
C GLU A 226 -31.82 7.57 -1.27
N VAL A 227 -32.02 6.84 -0.16
CA VAL A 227 -33.34 6.53 0.37
C VAL A 227 -34.12 7.81 0.69
N LYS A 228 -33.49 8.78 1.37
CA LYS A 228 -34.13 10.06 1.70
C LYS A 228 -34.48 10.90 0.48
N ILE A 229 -33.63 10.92 -0.54
CA ILE A 229 -33.86 11.64 -1.80
C ILE A 229 -35.00 11.01 -2.58
N ASN A 230 -35.03 9.68 -2.69
CA ASN A 230 -36.10 8.95 -3.40
C ASN A 230 -37.45 9.03 -2.69
N ALA A 231 -37.46 9.34 -1.39
CA ALA A 231 -38.67 9.61 -0.63
C ALA A 231 -39.23 11.05 -0.82
N LEU A 232 -38.52 11.93 -1.54
CA LEU A 232 -39.03 13.27 -1.87
C LEU A 232 -40.17 13.16 -2.90
N PRO A 233 -41.27 13.91 -2.74
CA PRO A 233 -42.35 13.90 -3.72
C PRO A 233 -41.84 14.44 -5.06
N SER A 234 -42.02 13.65 -6.12
CA SER A 234 -41.78 14.09 -7.50
C SER A 234 -42.82 15.15 -7.87
N GLY A 235 -42.39 16.41 -7.90
CA GLY A 235 -43.18 17.56 -8.33
C GLY A 235 -43.31 17.66 -9.85
#